data_AF-A0A2R4FMJ2-F1
#
_entry.id   AF-A0A2R4FMJ2-F1
#
_cell.length_a   1.000
_cell.length_b   1.000
_cell.length_c   1.000
_cell.angle_alpha   90.00
_cell.angle_beta   90.00
_cell.angle_gamma   90.00
#
_symmetry.space_group_name_H-M   'P 1'
#
loop_
_entity.id
_entity.type
_entity.pdbx_description
1 polymer ?
#
loop_
_entity_poly.entity_id
_entity_poly.type
_entity_poly.pdbx_seq_one_letter_code
_entity_poly.pdbx_strand_id
1 'polypeptide(L)'
;MSTYPDPDVLYPEVAAHGSLAAALRAVAVEQGLSVPVSGTESRSMYNAVVPTAVPHREELRVSAWHAERQWAIWGGERAQGLPLIQGETLDLAQIVRAAQAWHDGVPLTGIARAAPFVRLTGRFEVPDGDPARLIESEWLCLRKEAAEVDWPEHHALIEAAYAEPALRQYYPFKSHWTLRFSTSIRPKLTIVPVCILAGLGEDYTVSAGYRQQHLGETATAEDAVALAVRNLPADFTLG
;
A
#
# COMPACT_ATOMS: atom_id res chain seq x y z
N MET A 1 12.30 28.11 -1.82
CA MET A 1 10.85 27.80 -1.83
C MET A 1 10.50 27.38 -3.24
N SER A 2 10.08 26.14 -3.47
CA SER A 2 9.60 25.74 -4.80
C SER A 2 8.28 26.45 -5.08
N THR A 3 8.27 27.30 -6.09
CA THR A 3 7.05 27.88 -6.65
C THR A 3 6.39 26.80 -7.50
N TYR A 4 5.29 26.22 -7.00
CA TYR A 4 4.48 25.31 -7.79
C TYR A 4 3.77 26.06 -8.93
N PRO A 5 3.53 25.40 -10.09
CA PRO A 5 2.69 25.97 -11.13
C PRO A 5 1.28 26.29 -10.62
N ASP A 6 0.60 27.20 -11.30
CA ASP A 6 -0.80 27.51 -11.01
C ASP A 6 -1.68 26.26 -11.22
N PRO A 7 -2.49 25.83 -10.22
CA PRO A 7 -3.43 24.72 -10.38
C PRO A 7 -4.33 24.84 -11.61
N ASP A 8 -4.75 26.06 -11.97
CA ASP A 8 -5.68 26.28 -13.07
C ASP A 8 -5.02 26.00 -14.43
N VAL A 9 -3.68 26.09 -14.49
CA VAL A 9 -2.88 25.73 -15.67
C VAL A 9 -2.67 24.22 -15.75
N LEU A 10 -2.45 23.54 -14.62
CA LEU A 10 -2.25 22.09 -14.59
C LEU A 10 -3.55 21.31 -14.78
N TYR A 11 -4.66 21.85 -14.25
CA TYR A 11 -5.96 21.18 -14.17
C TYR A 11 -7.10 22.09 -14.63
N PRO A 12 -7.09 22.52 -15.90
CA PRO A 12 -8.10 23.45 -16.42
C PRO A 12 -9.53 22.89 -16.33
N GLU A 13 -9.71 21.58 -16.41
CA GLU A 13 -11.01 20.93 -16.24
C GLU A 13 -11.52 21.01 -14.80
N VAL A 14 -10.62 20.93 -13.82
CA VAL A 14 -10.98 21.08 -12.41
C VAL A 14 -11.34 22.53 -12.11
N ALA A 15 -10.57 23.47 -12.66
CA ALA A 15 -10.87 24.90 -12.57
C ALA A 15 -12.23 25.25 -13.20
N ALA A 16 -12.53 24.71 -14.38
CA ALA A 16 -13.80 24.92 -15.07
C ALA A 16 -15.02 24.43 -14.26
N HIS A 17 -14.84 23.35 -13.47
CA HIS A 17 -15.89 22.80 -12.61
C HIS A 17 -15.83 23.29 -11.15
N GLY A 18 -14.80 24.05 -10.78
CA GLY A 18 -14.59 24.64 -9.46
C GLY A 18 -14.07 23.67 -8.38
N SER A 19 -13.99 22.37 -8.65
CA SER A 19 -13.33 21.38 -7.78
C SER A 19 -13.11 20.04 -8.46
N LEU A 20 -12.18 19.25 -7.92
CA LEU A 20 -11.90 17.90 -8.43
C LEU A 20 -13.14 17.01 -8.30
N ALA A 21 -13.88 17.14 -7.20
CA ALA A 21 -15.12 16.42 -7.00
C ALA A 21 -16.18 16.76 -8.06
N ALA A 22 -16.31 18.03 -8.44
CA ALA A 22 -17.24 18.45 -9.48
C ALA A 22 -16.82 17.96 -10.87
N ALA A 23 -15.52 18.03 -11.20
CA ALA A 23 -14.98 17.51 -12.45
C ALA A 23 -15.19 16.00 -12.59
N LEU A 24 -14.94 15.22 -11.52
CA LEU A 24 -15.20 13.78 -11.51
C LEU A 24 -16.67 13.45 -11.77
N ARG A 25 -17.61 14.21 -11.21
CA ARG A 25 -19.05 14.02 -11.48
C ARG A 25 -19.41 14.34 -12.93
N ALA A 26 -18.85 15.41 -13.50
CA ALA A 26 -19.09 15.78 -14.89
C ALA A 26 -18.62 14.67 -15.85
N VAL A 27 -17.39 14.20 -15.66
CA VAL A 27 -16.81 13.11 -16.46
C VAL A 27 -17.57 11.79 -16.24
N ALA A 28 -18.10 11.53 -15.04
CA ALA A 28 -18.95 10.38 -14.78
C ALA A 28 -20.23 10.42 -15.64
N VAL A 29 -20.92 11.55 -15.68
CA VAL A 29 -22.14 11.71 -16.48
C VAL A 29 -21.86 11.52 -17.97
N GLU A 30 -20.74 12.06 -18.48
CA GLU A 30 -20.32 11.88 -19.88
C GLU A 30 -20.08 10.40 -20.24
N GLN A 31 -19.63 9.59 -19.29
CA GLN A 31 -19.44 8.15 -19.45
C GLN A 31 -20.71 7.31 -19.15
N GLY A 32 -21.83 7.94 -18.81
CA GLY A 32 -23.04 7.23 -18.39
C GLY A 32 -22.91 6.54 -17.03
N LEU A 33 -22.02 7.04 -16.16
CA LEU A 33 -21.76 6.54 -14.81
C LEU A 33 -22.35 7.49 -13.75
N SER A 34 -22.48 7.00 -12.52
CA SER A 34 -23.05 7.75 -11.39
C SER A 34 -22.18 7.60 -10.15
N VAL A 35 -20.93 8.06 -10.24
CA VAL A 35 -19.98 8.00 -9.12
C VAL A 35 -20.42 8.96 -8.02
N PRO A 36 -20.74 8.48 -6.82
CA PRO A 36 -20.96 9.37 -5.69
C PRO A 36 -19.61 9.97 -5.29
N VAL A 37 -19.55 11.29 -5.13
CA VAL A 37 -18.35 11.97 -4.62
C VAL A 37 -18.77 12.76 -3.40
N SER A 38 -18.06 12.60 -2.28
CA SER A 38 -18.40 13.22 -1.00
C SER A 38 -18.31 14.76 -1.07
N GLY A 39 -19.26 15.44 -0.41
CA GLY A 39 -19.42 16.90 -0.49
C GLY A 39 -18.52 17.71 0.45
N THR A 40 -17.87 17.10 1.44
CA THR A 40 -17.06 17.79 2.45
C THR A 40 -15.72 18.30 1.91
N GLU A 41 -15.14 17.66 0.90
CA GLU A 41 -13.96 18.13 0.15
C GLU A 41 -14.33 18.87 -1.15
N SER A 42 -15.60 19.24 -1.34
CA SER A 42 -16.16 19.72 -2.62
C SER A 42 -15.58 21.02 -3.17
N ARG A 43 -14.62 21.65 -2.49
CA ARG A 43 -13.90 22.86 -2.95
C ARG A 43 -12.41 22.63 -3.16
N SER A 44 -11.92 21.41 -2.96
CA SER A 44 -10.52 21.10 -3.17
C SER A 44 -10.23 20.94 -4.66
N MET A 45 -9.19 21.64 -5.14
CA MET A 45 -8.66 21.47 -6.49
C MET A 45 -7.80 20.21 -6.61
N TYR A 46 -7.31 19.69 -5.48
CA TYR A 46 -6.30 18.64 -5.43
C TYR A 46 -6.78 17.33 -4.82
N ASN A 47 -7.95 17.30 -4.19
CA ASN A 47 -8.41 16.12 -3.45
C ASN A 47 -9.91 15.92 -3.66
N ALA A 48 -10.30 14.66 -3.76
CA ALA A 48 -11.68 14.24 -3.70
C ALA A 48 -11.75 12.85 -3.06
N VAL A 49 -12.90 12.55 -2.47
CA VAL A 49 -13.15 11.26 -1.83
C VAL A 49 -14.43 10.66 -2.38
N VAL A 50 -14.37 9.37 -2.71
CA VAL A 50 -15.48 8.58 -3.23
C VAL A 50 -15.87 7.53 -2.18
N PRO A 51 -17.08 7.61 -1.60
CA PRO A 51 -17.53 6.64 -0.62
C PRO A 51 -17.64 5.25 -1.25
N THR A 52 -17.65 4.23 -0.41
CA THR A 52 -17.77 2.83 -0.83
C THR A 52 -19.01 2.18 -0.21
N ALA A 53 -19.69 1.32 -0.96
CA ALA A 53 -20.77 0.50 -0.44
C ALA A 53 -20.25 -0.71 0.38
N VAL A 54 -18.94 -0.97 0.36
CA VAL A 54 -18.31 -2.13 1.00
C VAL A 54 -17.87 -1.79 2.43
N PRO A 55 -18.40 -2.45 3.48
CA PRO A 55 -18.14 -2.07 4.88
C PRO A 55 -16.68 -2.18 5.35
N HIS A 56 -15.86 -3.05 4.76
CA HIS A 56 -14.46 -3.21 5.17
C HIS A 56 -13.48 -2.36 4.35
N ARG A 57 -13.94 -1.67 3.29
CA ARG A 57 -13.12 -0.73 2.51
C ARG A 57 -13.16 0.67 3.10
N GLU A 58 -12.04 1.39 2.99
CA GLU A 58 -12.04 2.84 3.16
C GLU A 58 -12.66 3.53 1.92
N GLU A 59 -13.01 4.80 2.08
CA GLU A 59 -13.34 5.63 0.94
C GLU A 59 -12.15 5.72 -0.02
N LEU A 60 -12.40 5.74 -1.33
CA LEU A 60 -11.33 5.91 -2.30
C LEU A 60 -10.89 7.37 -2.28
N ARG A 61 -9.60 7.58 -2.07
CA ARG A 61 -8.98 8.91 -2.13
C ARG A 61 -8.49 9.13 -3.56
N VAL A 62 -8.84 10.29 -4.11
CA VAL A 62 -8.34 10.78 -5.39
C VAL A 62 -7.56 12.05 -5.11
N SER A 63 -6.34 12.13 -5.60
CA SER A 63 -5.51 13.32 -5.45
C SER A 63 -4.89 13.78 -6.76
N ALA A 64 -4.59 15.07 -6.85
CA ALA A 64 -3.85 15.69 -7.93
C ALA A 64 -2.46 16.11 -7.43
N TRP A 65 -1.45 15.98 -8.27
CA TRP A 65 -0.09 16.40 -7.94
C TRP A 65 0.08 17.92 -8.06
N HIS A 66 0.93 18.50 -7.22
CA HIS A 66 1.15 19.96 -7.18
C HIS A 66 2.20 20.46 -8.19
N ALA A 67 3.16 19.61 -8.57
CA ALA A 67 4.30 20.00 -9.41
C ALA A 67 4.04 19.82 -10.90
N GLU A 68 3.26 18.81 -11.25
CA GLU A 68 2.95 18.44 -12.63
C GLU A 68 1.55 17.86 -12.68
N ARG A 69 1.00 17.80 -13.90
CA ARG A 69 -0.32 17.25 -14.13
C ARG A 69 -0.26 15.75 -13.93
N GLN A 70 -0.84 15.26 -12.84
CA GLN A 70 -0.98 13.84 -12.58
C GLN A 70 -2.08 13.60 -11.54
N TRP A 71 -2.93 12.60 -11.80
CA TRP A 71 -3.90 12.10 -10.85
C TRP A 71 -3.37 10.84 -10.17
N ALA A 72 -3.70 10.67 -8.90
CA ALA A 72 -3.44 9.46 -8.16
C ALA A 72 -4.72 8.96 -7.48
N ILE A 73 -4.85 7.65 -7.36
CA ILE A 73 -5.84 7.04 -6.48
C ILE A 73 -5.17 6.24 -5.38
N TRP A 74 -5.88 6.14 -4.26
CA TRP A 74 -5.53 5.26 -3.15
C TRP A 74 -6.81 4.66 -2.58
N GLY A 75 -6.90 3.33 -2.61
CA GLY A 75 -8.03 2.58 -2.05
C GLY A 75 -7.53 1.55 -1.05
N GLY A 76 -7.93 1.70 0.21
CA GLY A 76 -7.47 0.85 1.31
C GLY A 76 -8.60 0.10 2.02
N GLU A 77 -8.21 -0.69 3.01
CA GLU A 77 -9.11 -1.36 3.95
C GLU A 77 -9.06 -0.71 5.33
N ARG A 78 -10.16 -0.77 6.07
CA ARG A 78 -10.38 -0.01 7.32
C ARG A 78 -9.62 -0.55 8.55
N ALA A 79 -9.30 -1.85 8.59
CA ALA A 79 -8.64 -2.48 9.72
C ALA A 79 -7.20 -1.95 9.88
N GLN A 80 -6.44 -1.82 8.80
CA GLN A 80 -5.05 -1.35 8.85
C GLN A 80 -4.80 0.01 8.20
N GLY A 81 -5.74 0.51 7.39
CA GLY A 81 -5.57 1.75 6.62
C GLY A 81 -4.48 1.65 5.56
N LEU A 82 -4.28 0.45 4.99
CA LEU A 82 -3.25 0.18 3.98
C LEU A 82 -3.85 0.08 2.58
N PRO A 83 -3.09 0.48 1.52
CA PRO A 83 -3.58 0.38 0.16
C PRO A 83 -3.74 -1.06 -0.28
N LEU A 84 -4.93 -1.37 -0.78
CA LEU A 84 -5.25 -2.55 -1.60
C LEU A 84 -4.99 -2.23 -3.08
N ILE A 85 -5.33 -1.02 -3.49
CA ILE A 85 -5.10 -0.49 -4.83
C ILE A 85 -4.48 0.90 -4.78
N GLN A 86 -3.67 1.20 -5.78
CA GLN A 86 -3.17 2.54 -6.03
C GLN A 86 -2.84 2.68 -7.52
N GLY A 87 -2.70 3.89 -8.01
CA GLY A 87 -2.29 4.10 -9.40
C GLY A 87 -2.24 5.56 -9.74
N GLU A 88 -1.49 5.86 -10.79
CA GLU A 88 -1.30 7.22 -11.30
C GLU A 88 -1.72 7.27 -12.76
N THR A 89 -2.35 8.36 -13.18
CA THR A 89 -2.78 8.55 -14.56
C THR A 89 -2.95 10.02 -14.91
N LEU A 90 -2.86 10.33 -16.21
CA LEU A 90 -3.23 11.64 -16.77
C LEU A 90 -4.71 11.71 -17.16
N ASP A 91 -5.40 10.56 -17.19
CA ASP A 91 -6.75 10.40 -17.71
C ASP A 91 -7.79 10.39 -16.57
N LEU A 92 -8.48 11.51 -16.39
CA LEU A 92 -9.54 11.66 -15.39
C LEU A 92 -10.72 10.69 -15.65
N ALA A 93 -10.94 10.29 -16.90
CA ALA A 93 -11.95 9.30 -17.24
C ALA A 93 -11.60 7.89 -16.73
N GLN A 94 -10.31 7.54 -16.63
CA GLN A 94 -9.88 6.31 -15.96
C GLN A 94 -10.13 6.37 -14.45
N ILE A 95 -9.86 7.52 -13.81
CA ILE A 95 -10.15 7.73 -12.38
C ILE A 95 -11.63 7.45 -12.09
N VAL A 96 -12.54 8.00 -12.91
CA VAL A 96 -13.99 7.79 -12.77
C VAL A 96 -14.36 6.30 -12.86
N ARG A 97 -13.78 5.55 -13.81
CA ARG A 97 -14.03 4.10 -13.93
C ARG A 97 -13.57 3.34 -12.69
N ALA A 98 -12.37 3.65 -12.19
CA ALA A 98 -11.85 3.07 -10.96
C ALA A 98 -12.73 3.42 -9.74
N ALA A 99 -13.17 4.68 -9.65
CA ALA A 99 -14.02 5.18 -8.58
C ALA A 99 -15.39 4.51 -8.55
N GLN A 100 -16.05 4.35 -9.71
CA GLN A 100 -17.31 3.61 -9.81
C GLN A 100 -17.11 2.16 -9.36
N ALA A 101 -16.11 1.46 -9.90
CA ALA A 101 -15.87 0.07 -9.57
C ALA A 101 -15.52 -0.13 -8.08
N TRP A 102 -14.78 0.81 -7.47
CA TRP A 102 -14.51 0.81 -6.04
C TRP A 102 -15.78 1.02 -5.21
N HIS A 103 -16.61 1.99 -5.60
CA HIS A 103 -17.87 2.30 -4.94
C HIS A 103 -18.81 1.09 -4.92
N ASP A 104 -19.00 0.47 -6.08
CA ASP A 104 -19.92 -0.66 -6.30
C ASP A 104 -19.43 -1.97 -5.66
N GLY A 105 -18.23 -1.98 -5.09
CA GLY A 105 -17.67 -3.17 -4.46
C GLY A 105 -17.17 -4.23 -5.43
N VAL A 106 -16.78 -3.83 -6.65
CA VAL A 106 -16.15 -4.74 -7.62
C VAL A 106 -14.89 -5.37 -6.98
N PRO A 107 -14.63 -6.68 -7.19
CA PRO A 107 -13.39 -7.31 -6.73
C PRO A 107 -12.15 -6.58 -7.26
N LEU A 108 -11.06 -6.55 -6.48
CA LEU A 108 -9.86 -5.76 -6.81
C LEU A 108 -9.33 -6.00 -8.24
N THR A 109 -9.28 -7.27 -8.69
CA THR A 109 -8.88 -7.62 -10.06
C THR A 109 -9.84 -7.12 -11.13
N GLY A 110 -11.14 -7.02 -10.80
CA GLY A 110 -12.15 -6.41 -11.66
C GLY A 110 -11.97 -4.89 -11.78
N ILE A 111 -11.56 -4.22 -10.69
CA ILE A 111 -11.22 -2.78 -10.72
C ILE A 111 -10.03 -2.54 -11.65
N ALA A 112 -8.95 -3.32 -11.51
CA ALA A 112 -7.78 -3.22 -12.39
C ALA A 112 -8.11 -3.52 -13.88
N ARG A 113 -9.11 -4.36 -14.14
CA ARG A 113 -9.60 -4.61 -15.51
C ARG A 113 -10.40 -3.43 -16.06
N ALA A 114 -11.25 -2.81 -15.24
CA ALA A 114 -12.06 -1.65 -15.64
C ALA A 114 -11.22 -0.39 -15.84
N ALA A 115 -10.11 -0.28 -15.10
CA ALA A 115 -9.20 0.84 -15.14
C ALA A 115 -7.73 0.36 -15.10
N PRO A 116 -7.09 0.12 -16.26
CA PRO A 116 -5.77 -0.52 -16.33
C PRO A 116 -4.60 0.21 -15.67
N PHE A 117 -4.74 1.49 -15.32
CA PHE A 117 -3.73 2.23 -14.56
C PHE A 117 -3.69 1.80 -13.08
N VAL A 118 -4.73 1.10 -12.59
CA VAL A 118 -4.83 0.66 -11.21
C VAL A 118 -3.89 -0.52 -10.97
N ARG A 119 -2.91 -0.30 -10.08
CA ARG A 119 -1.99 -1.32 -9.59
C ARG A 119 -2.55 -1.94 -8.31
N LEU A 120 -2.63 -3.26 -8.29
CA LEU A 120 -2.89 -4.03 -7.08
C LEU A 120 -1.63 -4.09 -6.23
N THR A 121 -1.71 -3.86 -4.92
CA THR A 121 -0.51 -3.89 -4.05
C THR A 121 -0.04 -5.30 -3.73
N GLY A 122 -0.88 -6.32 -3.96
CA GLY A 122 -0.64 -7.70 -3.54
C GLY A 122 -1.38 -8.06 -2.26
N ARG A 123 -1.82 -7.05 -1.50
CA ARG A 123 -2.79 -7.22 -0.41
C ARG A 123 -4.14 -7.69 -0.95
N PHE A 124 -4.83 -8.52 -0.18
CA PHE A 124 -6.21 -8.94 -0.42
C PHE A 124 -7.14 -8.48 0.71
N GLU A 125 -8.44 -8.49 0.42
CA GLU A 125 -9.49 -8.06 1.36
C GLU A 125 -9.72 -9.10 2.47
N VAL A 126 -9.83 -8.62 3.71
CA VAL A 126 -10.12 -9.44 4.90
C VAL A 126 -11.36 -8.87 5.61
N PRO A 127 -12.59 -9.25 5.16
CA PRO A 127 -13.82 -8.62 5.63
C PRO A 127 -14.13 -8.80 7.12
N ASP A 128 -13.69 -9.92 7.69
CA ASP A 128 -13.84 -10.27 9.11
C ASP A 128 -12.75 -9.69 10.00
N GLY A 129 -11.73 -9.06 9.40
CA GLY A 129 -10.57 -8.55 10.12
C GLY A 129 -9.72 -9.64 10.78
N ASP A 130 -9.78 -10.89 10.30
CA ASP A 130 -8.97 -11.99 10.85
C ASP A 130 -7.47 -11.62 10.84
N PRO A 131 -6.82 -11.49 12.01
CA PRO A 131 -5.42 -11.11 12.12
C PRO A 131 -4.47 -12.02 11.32
N ALA A 132 -4.71 -13.33 11.28
CA ALA A 132 -3.85 -14.27 10.55
C ALA A 132 -3.90 -14.00 9.04
N ARG A 133 -5.10 -13.68 8.52
CA ARG A 133 -5.29 -13.32 7.11
C ARG A 133 -4.74 -11.94 6.78
N LEU A 134 -4.80 -10.98 7.72
CA LEU A 134 -4.18 -9.66 7.54
C LEU A 134 -2.65 -9.77 7.47
N ILE A 135 -2.05 -10.65 8.29
CA ILE A 135 -0.61 -10.96 8.23
C ILE A 135 -0.25 -11.59 6.88
N GLU A 136 -0.99 -12.60 6.43
CA GLU A 136 -0.76 -13.21 5.11
C GLU A 136 -0.91 -12.19 3.98
N SER A 137 -1.91 -11.30 4.07
CA SER A 137 -2.12 -10.21 3.10
C SER A 137 -0.92 -9.26 3.01
N GLU A 138 -0.31 -8.91 4.15
CA GLU A 138 0.89 -8.09 4.19
C GLU A 138 2.12 -8.82 3.63
N TRP A 139 2.29 -10.11 3.93
CA TRP A 139 3.34 -10.94 3.35
C TRP A 139 3.27 -10.98 1.83
N LEU A 140 2.09 -11.20 1.25
CA LEU A 140 1.91 -11.22 -0.20
C LEU A 140 2.20 -9.85 -0.84
N CYS A 141 1.91 -8.75 -0.14
CA CYS A 141 2.33 -7.43 -0.58
C CYS A 141 3.86 -7.30 -0.63
N LEU A 142 4.56 -7.70 0.43
CA LEU A 142 6.01 -7.61 0.48
C LEU A 142 6.69 -8.47 -0.59
N ARG A 143 6.20 -9.69 -0.83
CA ARG A 143 6.70 -10.57 -1.90
C ARG A 143 6.54 -9.91 -3.27
N LYS A 144 5.36 -9.35 -3.54
CA LYS A 144 5.09 -8.64 -4.78
C LYS A 144 6.03 -7.44 -4.95
N GLU A 145 6.16 -6.59 -3.94
CA GLU A 145 7.08 -5.44 -3.99
C GLU A 145 8.53 -5.87 -4.21
N ALA A 146 8.97 -6.96 -3.57
CA ALA A 146 10.33 -7.45 -3.71
C ALA A 146 10.62 -7.99 -5.12
N ALA A 147 9.62 -8.59 -5.78
CA ALA A 147 9.73 -9.04 -7.17
C ALA A 147 9.72 -7.89 -8.19
N GLU A 148 9.21 -6.70 -7.82
CA GLU A 148 9.16 -5.52 -8.69
C GLU A 148 10.44 -4.65 -8.63
N VAL A 149 11.32 -4.90 -7.65
CA VAL A 149 12.58 -4.15 -7.47
C VAL A 149 13.76 -4.94 -8.02
N ASP A 150 14.68 -4.27 -8.72
CA ASP A 150 15.94 -4.87 -9.20
C ASP A 150 16.97 -4.99 -8.07
N TRP A 151 16.65 -5.82 -7.08
CA TRP A 151 17.51 -6.13 -5.94
C TRP A 151 17.35 -7.61 -5.54
N PRO A 152 18.11 -8.52 -6.19
CA PRO A 152 17.97 -9.96 -6.00
C PRO A 152 18.12 -10.43 -4.55
N GLU A 153 19.03 -9.83 -3.77
CA GLU A 153 19.24 -10.17 -2.37
C GLU A 153 18.04 -9.78 -1.51
N HIS A 154 17.42 -8.63 -1.77
CA HIS A 154 16.16 -8.26 -1.09
C HIS A 154 15.03 -9.23 -1.45
N HIS A 155 14.92 -9.61 -2.71
CA HIS A 155 13.94 -10.60 -3.15
C HIS A 155 14.15 -11.96 -2.45
N ALA A 156 15.40 -12.46 -2.43
CA ALA A 156 15.75 -13.69 -1.75
C ALA A 156 15.44 -13.64 -0.24
N LEU A 157 15.73 -12.51 0.42
CA LEU A 157 15.39 -12.30 1.84
C LEU A 157 13.89 -12.43 2.10
N ILE A 158 13.06 -11.77 1.29
CA ILE A 158 11.60 -11.79 1.50
C ILE A 158 11.04 -13.19 1.25
N GLU A 159 11.50 -13.89 0.21
CA GLU A 159 11.06 -15.27 -0.09
C GLU A 159 11.49 -16.25 1.01
N ALA A 160 12.74 -16.18 1.48
CA ALA A 160 13.23 -17.03 2.56
C ALA A 160 12.48 -16.78 3.88
N ALA A 161 12.23 -15.51 4.22
CA ALA A 161 11.50 -15.15 5.44
C ALA A 161 10.03 -15.56 5.38
N TYR A 162 9.38 -15.49 4.21
CA TYR A 162 8.02 -15.99 4.01
C TYR A 162 7.94 -17.52 4.11
N ALA A 163 8.95 -18.23 3.62
CA ALA A 163 9.00 -19.69 3.67
C ALA A 163 9.14 -20.25 5.09
N GLU A 164 9.71 -19.47 6.03
CA GLU A 164 9.92 -19.84 7.42
C GLU A 164 8.63 -19.71 8.26
N PRO A 165 8.01 -20.82 8.72
CA PRO A 165 6.76 -20.77 9.48
C PRO A 165 6.84 -19.93 10.76
N ALA A 166 7.98 -19.92 11.44
CA ALA A 166 8.18 -19.16 12.67
C ALA A 166 8.18 -17.65 12.43
N LEU A 167 8.59 -17.16 11.25
CA LEU A 167 8.50 -15.74 10.90
C LEU A 167 7.14 -15.38 10.32
N ARG A 168 6.52 -16.29 9.57
CA ARG A 168 5.24 -16.06 8.90
C ARG A 168 4.08 -15.78 9.87
N GLN A 169 4.20 -16.17 11.14
CA GLN A 169 3.21 -15.84 12.18
C GLN A 169 3.27 -14.37 12.64
N TYR A 170 4.38 -13.65 12.38
CA TYR A 170 4.50 -12.24 12.75
C TYR A 170 4.04 -11.34 11.63
N TYR A 171 3.51 -10.17 11.99
CA TYR A 171 3.19 -9.12 11.03
C TYR A 171 4.48 -8.53 10.46
N PRO A 172 4.74 -8.67 9.14
CA PRO A 172 5.97 -8.20 8.54
C PRO A 172 5.83 -6.72 8.13
N PHE A 173 6.92 -5.96 8.19
CA PHE A 173 6.95 -4.62 7.62
C PHE A 173 8.37 -4.20 7.26
N LYS A 174 8.49 -3.24 6.33
CA LYS A 174 9.78 -2.64 5.98
C LYS A 174 9.96 -1.27 6.62
N SER A 175 11.19 -0.95 7.01
CA SER A 175 11.63 0.41 7.35
C SER A 175 13.05 0.59 6.84
N HIS A 176 13.29 1.59 5.97
CA HIS A 176 14.59 1.81 5.32
C HIS A 176 15.17 0.51 4.72
N TRP A 177 14.35 -0.22 3.95
CA TRP A 177 14.68 -1.52 3.34
C TRP A 177 14.98 -2.69 4.29
N THR A 178 14.98 -2.45 5.61
CA THR A 178 15.13 -3.49 6.62
C THR A 178 13.79 -4.21 6.83
N LEU A 179 13.80 -5.55 6.75
CA LEU A 179 12.68 -6.40 7.12
C LEU A 179 12.57 -6.47 8.65
N ARG A 180 11.38 -6.21 9.17
CA ARG A 180 11.07 -6.17 10.60
C ARG A 180 9.75 -6.88 10.87
N PHE A 181 9.56 -7.26 12.13
CA PHE A 181 8.41 -8.05 12.56
C PHE A 181 7.68 -7.40 13.73
N SER A 182 6.39 -7.67 13.85
CA SER A 182 5.56 -7.23 14.96
C SER A 182 4.62 -8.33 15.43
N THR A 183 4.34 -8.37 16.73
CA THR A 183 3.34 -9.28 17.32
C THR A 183 1.92 -8.71 17.27
N SER A 184 1.75 -7.49 16.76
CA SER A 184 0.45 -6.87 16.51
C SER A 184 0.41 -6.29 15.11
N ILE A 185 -0.80 -6.07 14.60
CA ILE A 185 -1.04 -5.54 13.25
C ILE A 185 -1.14 -4.00 13.26
N ARG A 186 -1.08 -3.39 12.09
CA ARG A 186 -1.31 -1.94 11.96
C ARG A 186 -2.71 -1.53 12.41
N PRO A 187 -2.90 -0.28 12.87
CA PRO A 187 -1.92 0.81 12.90
C PRO A 187 -0.97 0.81 14.10
N LYS A 188 -1.17 -0.08 15.09
CA LYS A 188 -0.38 -0.11 16.33
C LYS A 188 0.55 -1.32 16.36
N LEU A 189 1.83 -1.09 16.07
CA LEU A 189 2.85 -2.16 16.00
C LEU A 189 3.57 -2.33 17.34
N THR A 190 3.59 -3.56 17.83
CA THR A 190 4.44 -4.05 18.91
C THR A 190 5.66 -4.71 18.29
N ILE A 191 6.75 -3.95 18.14
CA ILE A 191 7.89 -4.33 17.31
C ILE A 191 8.74 -5.41 18.00
N VAL A 192 9.03 -6.48 17.28
CA VAL A 192 10.01 -7.48 17.67
C VAL A 192 11.42 -6.92 17.41
N PRO A 193 12.38 -7.05 18.34
CA PRO A 193 13.71 -6.48 18.18
C PRO A 193 14.43 -6.97 16.92
N VAL A 194 14.27 -8.24 16.56
CA VAL A 194 14.94 -8.85 15.40
C VAL A 194 14.56 -8.15 14.09
N CYS A 195 15.58 -7.80 13.31
CA CYS A 195 15.43 -7.27 11.97
C CYS A 195 16.55 -7.76 11.03
N ILE A 196 16.24 -7.84 9.74
CA ILE A 196 17.15 -8.36 8.71
C ILE A 196 17.27 -7.33 7.58
N LEU A 197 18.50 -7.02 7.19
CA LEU A 197 18.81 -6.15 6.06
C LEU A 197 19.58 -6.96 5.01
N ALA A 198 19.13 -6.91 3.76
CA ALA A 198 19.93 -7.40 2.64
C ALA A 198 21.02 -6.37 2.33
N GLY A 199 22.24 -6.84 2.07
CA GLY A 199 23.29 -6.04 1.45
C GLY A 199 23.07 -5.94 -0.06
N LEU A 200 23.46 -4.82 -0.68
CA LEU A 200 23.40 -4.69 -2.14
C LEU A 200 24.70 -5.23 -2.74
N GLY A 201 24.72 -6.52 -3.09
CA GLY A 201 25.93 -7.24 -3.48
C GLY A 201 26.87 -7.57 -2.31
N GLU A 202 26.35 -7.50 -1.08
CA GLU A 202 27.05 -7.79 0.17
C GLU A 202 26.23 -8.78 1.02
N ASP A 203 26.79 -9.18 2.17
CA ASP A 203 26.16 -10.11 3.10
C ASP A 203 24.86 -9.55 3.71
N TYR A 204 24.04 -10.45 4.23
CA TYR A 204 22.83 -10.14 4.99
C TYR A 204 23.21 -9.81 6.43
N THR A 205 22.67 -8.72 6.95
CA THR A 205 22.88 -8.30 8.34
C THR A 205 21.65 -8.60 9.20
N VAL A 206 21.87 -9.27 10.33
CA VAL A 206 20.84 -9.49 11.36
C VAL A 206 21.18 -8.66 12.59
N SER A 207 20.19 -7.95 13.13
CA SER A 207 20.39 -7.04 14.28
C SER A 207 19.24 -7.14 15.28
N ALA A 208 19.54 -6.88 16.55
CA ALA A 208 18.56 -6.78 17.63
C ALA A 208 17.92 -5.38 17.71
N GLY A 209 17.48 -4.83 16.57
CA GLY A 209 16.82 -3.53 16.48
C GLY A 209 17.59 -2.55 15.62
N TYR A 210 16.91 -1.50 15.13
CA TYR A 210 17.41 -0.60 14.08
C TYR A 210 18.69 0.19 14.44
N ARG A 211 19.05 0.33 15.71
CA ARG A 211 20.31 0.95 16.18
C ARG A 211 21.03 0.14 17.25
N GLN A 212 20.69 -1.13 17.37
CA GLN A 212 21.15 -1.98 18.47
C GLN A 212 22.18 -3.00 17.99
N GLN A 213 22.57 -3.88 18.91
CA GLN A 213 23.58 -4.92 18.75
C GLN A 213 23.41 -5.70 17.45
N HIS A 214 24.47 -5.70 16.66
CA HIS A 214 24.65 -6.56 15.52
C HIS A 214 24.67 -8.03 15.98
N LEU A 215 23.77 -8.85 15.47
CA LEU A 215 23.65 -10.27 15.81
C LEU A 215 24.51 -11.15 14.90
N GLY A 216 24.81 -10.70 13.68
CA GLY A 216 25.73 -11.35 12.77
C GLY A 216 25.50 -10.97 11.30
N GLU A 217 26.49 -11.31 10.48
CA GLU A 217 26.43 -11.27 9.01
C GLU A 217 26.37 -12.70 8.47
N THR A 218 25.63 -12.89 7.39
CA THR A 218 25.49 -14.18 6.73
C THR A 218 25.50 -14.01 5.22
N ALA A 219 26.12 -14.94 4.49
CA ALA A 219 26.20 -14.87 3.02
C ALA A 219 24.88 -15.23 2.30
N THR A 220 23.93 -15.89 2.98
CA THR A 220 22.66 -16.35 2.39
C THR A 220 21.45 -15.81 3.13
N ALA A 221 20.33 -15.70 2.43
CA ALA A 221 19.06 -15.27 3.01
C ALA A 221 18.53 -16.29 4.03
N GLU A 222 18.71 -17.58 3.74
CA GLU A 222 18.29 -18.69 4.60
C GLU A 222 19.06 -18.69 5.93
N ASP A 223 20.37 -18.45 5.89
CA ASP A 223 21.19 -18.35 7.11
C ASP A 223 20.81 -17.11 7.93
N ALA A 224 20.51 -15.98 7.26
CA ALA A 224 20.03 -14.76 7.93
C ALA A 224 18.70 -15.00 8.64
N VAL A 225 17.76 -15.68 7.96
CA VAL A 225 16.45 -16.06 8.50
C VAL A 225 16.62 -17.03 9.67
N ALA A 226 17.45 -18.05 9.54
CA ALA A 226 17.73 -18.98 10.63
C ALA A 226 18.35 -18.27 11.85
N LEU A 227 19.25 -17.31 11.62
CA LEU A 227 19.81 -16.48 12.69
C LEU A 227 18.75 -15.60 13.35
N ALA A 228 17.85 -15.01 12.56
CA ALA A 228 16.73 -14.23 13.06
C ALA A 228 15.79 -15.08 13.93
N VAL A 229 15.41 -16.28 13.49
CA VAL A 229 14.55 -17.21 14.22
C VAL A 229 15.14 -17.59 15.58
N ARG A 230 16.45 -17.87 15.64
CA ARG A 230 17.15 -18.18 16.90
C ARG A 230 17.10 -17.05 17.93
N ASN A 231 16.85 -15.82 17.49
CA ASN A 231 16.79 -14.63 18.32
C ASN A 231 15.37 -14.08 18.51
N LEU A 232 14.34 -14.81 18.05
CA LEU A 232 12.95 -14.46 18.33
C LEU A 232 12.65 -14.61 19.83
N PRO A 233 11.75 -13.78 20.37
CA PRO A 233 11.27 -13.97 21.74
C PRO A 233 10.55 -15.32 21.87
N ALA A 234 10.80 -16.02 22.97
CA ALA A 234 10.24 -17.36 23.21
C ALA A 234 8.71 -17.37 23.37
N ASP A 235 8.10 -16.22 23.69
CA ASP A 235 6.67 -16.08 23.92
C ASP A 235 6.03 -15.25 22.80
N PHE A 236 5.48 -15.92 21.79
CA PHE A 236 4.62 -15.30 20.79
C PHE A 236 3.17 -15.33 21.27
N THR A 237 2.53 -14.18 21.37
CA THR A 237 1.07 -14.08 21.48
C THR A 237 0.63 -12.94 20.56
N LEU A 238 -0.27 -13.25 19.64
CA LEU A 238 -0.86 -12.26 18.74
C LEU A 238 -1.79 -11.37 19.58
N GLY A 239 -1.43 -10.09 19.70
CA GLY A 239 -2.12 -9.09 20.51
C GLY A 239 -3.05 -8.19 19.72
#